data_AF-A0A7S3GWH7-F1
#
_entry.id   AF-A0A7S3GWH7-F1
#
_cell.length_a   1.000
_cell.length_b   1.000
_cell.length_c   1.000
_cell.angle_alpha   90.00
_cell.angle_beta   90.00
_cell.angle_gamma   90.00
#
_symmetry.space_group_name_H-M   'P 1'
#
loop_
_entity.id
_entity.type
_entity.pdbx_description
1 polymer ?
#
loop_
_entity_poly.entity_id
_entity_poly.type
_entity_poly.pdbx_seq_one_letter_code
_entity_poly.pdbx_strand_id
1 'polypeptide(L)'
;MWSVMRMPRCVIVLTVSLKISFVQAGLMFLELNETSPLEYSKQMDNQHIVMIGDSLMRYQFLALVYLLHKDSFVPANDRPNILMEKTYGSWERFYKGLKNVLEPGDYCDCVPEHHEDHYYIDKKRNISVSYIGYAGFARSPRGGWMPTDQESFPMPGKSAAFNETTWSYPTLEDTFTNYVAKLHPRPTTLVLNAGHWESDWNETARQNAILTSALQQFDRVFWKTTNYNHEHQPGDYAHDSVCHYPGIECLNLDWTKYLDPVHYTDRVHFMPEVYHDINTQFIYQLTKR
;
A
#
# COMPACT_ATOMS: atom_id res chain seq x y z
N MET A 1 14.32 -28.14 68.77
CA MET A 1 13.07 -28.55 68.12
C MET A 1 12.29 -27.28 67.80
N TRP A 2 12.55 -26.66 66.64
CA TRP A 2 11.81 -25.50 66.11
C TRP A 2 11.60 -25.74 64.63
N SER A 3 10.33 -25.90 64.25
CA SER A 3 9.88 -26.22 62.90
C SER A 3 9.60 -24.91 62.16
N VAL A 4 10.25 -24.71 61.01
CA VAL A 4 10.04 -23.54 60.15
C VAL A 4 8.89 -23.84 59.19
N MET A 5 7.74 -23.19 59.41
CA MET A 5 6.62 -23.17 58.47
C MET A 5 7.03 -22.46 57.18
N ARG A 6 6.91 -23.16 56.04
CA ARG A 6 6.96 -22.56 54.71
C ARG A 6 5.56 -22.08 54.33
N MET A 7 5.41 -20.79 54.04
CA MET A 7 4.21 -20.24 53.39
C MET A 7 4.15 -20.66 51.91
N PRO A 8 2.96 -20.88 51.33
CA PRO A 8 2.81 -21.18 49.92
C PRO A 8 3.00 -19.92 49.08
N ARG A 9 3.75 -20.05 47.98
CA ARG A 9 3.86 -19.01 46.95
C ARG A 9 2.55 -18.96 46.17
N CYS A 10 1.87 -17.82 46.28
CA CYS A 10 0.74 -17.45 45.44
C CYS A 10 1.27 -17.24 44.00
N VAL A 11 0.86 -18.09 43.06
CA VAL A 11 1.13 -17.91 41.63
C VAL A 11 0.04 -17.02 41.08
N ILE A 12 0.35 -15.74 40.90
CA ILE A 12 -0.48 -14.82 40.13
C ILE A 12 -0.23 -15.12 38.65
N VAL A 13 -1.17 -15.79 38.00
CA VAL A 13 -1.23 -15.87 36.53
C VAL A 13 -1.76 -14.52 36.04
N LEU A 14 -0.85 -13.58 35.80
CA LEU A 14 -1.12 -12.37 35.05
C LEU A 14 -1.14 -12.73 33.56
N THR A 15 -2.28 -12.50 32.92
CA THR A 15 -2.51 -12.60 31.48
C THR A 15 -1.55 -11.67 30.72
N VAL A 16 -0.45 -12.21 30.22
CA VAL A 16 0.50 -11.54 29.32
C VAL A 16 0.04 -11.77 27.87
N SER A 17 -0.97 -11.01 27.43
CA SER A 17 -1.33 -10.97 26.00
C SER A 17 -1.23 -9.59 25.36
N LEU A 18 -1.01 -8.51 26.14
CA LEU A 18 -0.92 -7.14 25.59
C LEU A 18 0.51 -6.62 25.37
N LYS A 19 1.55 -7.29 25.88
CA LYS A 19 2.95 -6.81 25.79
C LYS A 19 3.75 -7.36 24.61
N ILE A 20 3.26 -8.40 23.94
CA ILE A 20 4.00 -9.06 22.86
C ILE A 20 3.98 -8.22 21.58
N SER A 21 2.86 -7.58 21.25
CA SER A 21 2.72 -6.77 20.02
C SER A 21 3.61 -5.53 20.00
N PHE A 22 3.80 -4.85 21.15
CA PHE A 22 4.70 -3.70 21.25
C PHE A 22 6.18 -4.10 21.14
N VAL A 23 6.54 -5.28 21.65
CA VAL A 23 7.92 -5.78 21.55
C VAL A 23 8.25 -6.20 20.12
N GLN A 24 7.30 -6.76 19.37
CA GLN A 24 7.49 -7.10 17.95
C GLN A 24 7.61 -5.87 17.05
N ALA A 25 6.77 -4.85 17.24
CA ALA A 25 6.91 -3.59 16.49
C ALA A 25 8.23 -2.86 16.83
N GLY A 26 8.59 -2.79 18.12
CA GLY A 26 9.85 -2.20 18.56
C GLY A 26 11.11 -2.96 18.11
N LEU A 27 11.07 -4.30 18.07
CA LEU A 27 12.17 -5.12 17.53
C LEU A 27 12.30 -4.99 16.02
N MET A 28 11.19 -4.88 15.29
CA MET A 28 11.24 -4.60 13.86
C MET A 28 11.95 -3.25 13.62
N PHE A 29 11.55 -2.19 14.32
CA PHE A 29 12.21 -0.87 14.21
C PHE A 29 13.71 -0.87 14.60
N LEU A 30 14.14 -1.73 15.53
CA LEU A 30 15.55 -1.84 15.91
C LEU A 30 16.39 -2.58 14.86
N GLU A 31 15.82 -3.53 14.11
CA GLU A 31 16.51 -4.21 12.99
C GLU A 31 16.55 -3.37 11.70
N LEU A 32 15.60 -2.45 11.52
CA LEU A 32 15.51 -1.61 10.31
C LEU A 32 16.57 -0.49 10.24
N ASN A 33 17.30 -0.23 11.33
CA ASN A 33 18.10 0.99 11.48
C ASN A 33 19.47 0.97 10.76
N GLU A 34 19.84 -0.11 10.07
CA GLU A 34 21.16 -0.23 9.41
C GLU A 34 21.10 -0.52 7.90
N THR A 35 19.92 -0.74 7.32
CA THR A 35 19.81 -1.10 5.90
C THR A 35 19.69 0.14 5.03
N SER A 36 20.59 0.27 4.04
CA SER A 36 20.54 1.40 3.10
C SER A 36 19.32 1.30 2.15
N PRO A 37 18.80 2.43 1.62
CA PRO A 37 17.71 2.41 0.63
C PRO A 37 18.02 1.52 -0.58
N LEU A 38 19.27 1.50 -1.04
CA LEU A 38 19.71 0.64 -2.15
C LEU A 38 19.52 -0.85 -1.84
N GLU A 39 19.76 -1.29 -0.60
CA GLU A 39 19.56 -2.69 -0.22
C GLU A 39 18.08 -3.07 -0.18
N TYR A 40 17.19 -2.16 0.24
CA TYR A 40 15.75 -2.37 0.10
C TYR A 40 15.30 -2.42 -1.36
N SER A 41 15.86 -1.56 -2.22
CA SER A 41 15.56 -1.55 -3.65
C SER A 41 15.95 -2.88 -4.33
N LYS A 42 17.10 -3.46 -3.99
CA LYS A 42 17.56 -4.76 -4.52
C LYS A 42 16.70 -5.94 -4.05
N GLN A 43 16.15 -5.87 -2.84
CA GLN A 43 15.26 -6.89 -2.30
C GLN A 43 13.96 -7.05 -3.12
N MET A 44 13.65 -6.09 -3.98
CA MET A 44 12.45 -6.06 -4.80
C MET A 44 12.64 -6.67 -6.20
N ASP A 45 13.82 -7.22 -6.51
CA ASP A 45 14.04 -7.93 -7.78
C ASP A 45 13.03 -9.08 -7.96
N ASN A 46 12.50 -9.23 -9.18
CA ASN A 46 11.49 -10.23 -9.54
C ASN A 46 10.13 -10.10 -8.84
N GLN A 47 9.78 -8.91 -8.34
CA GLN A 47 8.47 -8.67 -7.73
C GLN A 47 7.46 -8.08 -8.74
N HIS A 48 6.27 -8.69 -8.82
CA HIS A 48 5.15 -8.19 -9.62
C HIS A 48 3.96 -7.89 -8.71
N ILE A 49 3.74 -6.61 -8.43
CA ILE A 49 2.84 -6.14 -7.38
C ILE A 49 1.74 -5.30 -7.99
N VAL A 50 0.51 -5.48 -7.50
CA VAL A 50 -0.60 -4.56 -7.73
C VAL A 50 -1.10 -4.04 -6.39
N MET A 51 -1.20 -2.72 -6.28
CA MET A 51 -1.68 -2.00 -5.10
C MET A 51 -3.02 -1.37 -5.43
N ILE A 52 -4.07 -1.66 -4.67
CA ILE A 52 -5.42 -1.15 -4.94
C ILE A 52 -5.94 -0.45 -3.70
N GLY A 53 -6.32 0.81 -3.86
CA GLY A 53 -6.79 1.65 -2.76
C GLY A 53 -6.86 3.13 -3.13
N ASP A 54 -7.08 3.96 -2.12
CA ASP A 54 -7.28 5.39 -2.29
C ASP A 54 -5.95 6.17 -2.26
N SER A 55 -6.00 7.46 -1.93
CA SER A 55 -4.83 8.33 -1.82
C SER A 55 -3.79 7.86 -0.79
N LEU A 56 -4.18 7.12 0.25
CA LEU A 56 -3.24 6.57 1.23
C LEU A 56 -2.44 5.40 0.66
N MET A 57 -3.01 4.65 -0.28
CA MET A 57 -2.29 3.66 -1.06
C MET A 57 -1.44 4.33 -2.14
N ARG A 58 -1.97 5.35 -2.83
CA ARG A 58 -1.24 6.11 -3.85
C ARG A 58 0.11 6.63 -3.35
N TYR A 59 0.15 7.29 -2.19
CA TYR A 59 1.42 7.84 -1.71
C TYR A 59 2.41 6.78 -1.24
N GLN A 60 1.92 5.62 -0.76
CA GLN A 60 2.80 4.47 -0.51
C GLN A 60 3.39 3.94 -1.81
N PHE A 61 2.56 3.78 -2.86
CA PHE A 61 3.00 3.40 -4.19
C PHE A 61 4.06 4.36 -4.72
N LEU A 62 3.79 5.67 -4.70
CA LEU A 62 4.72 6.70 -5.20
C LEU A 62 6.06 6.67 -4.45
N ALA A 63 6.03 6.47 -3.13
CA ALA A 63 7.24 6.32 -2.33
C ALA A 63 8.02 5.04 -2.70
N LEU A 64 7.32 3.93 -2.97
CA LEU A 64 7.92 2.65 -3.34
C LEU A 64 8.57 2.76 -4.72
N VAL A 65 7.86 3.26 -5.73
CA VAL A 65 8.41 3.38 -7.09
C VAL A 65 9.52 4.40 -7.17
N TYR A 66 9.52 5.46 -6.35
CA TYR A 66 10.66 6.36 -6.25
C TYR A 66 11.89 5.66 -5.68
N LEU A 67 11.73 4.88 -4.60
CA LEU A 67 12.81 4.05 -4.06
C LEU A 67 13.38 3.12 -5.12
N LEU A 68 12.52 2.42 -5.86
CA LEU A 68 12.94 1.54 -6.95
C LEU A 68 13.63 2.32 -8.07
N HIS A 69 13.13 3.49 -8.43
CA HIS A 69 13.61 4.24 -9.58
C HIS A 69 14.91 5.02 -9.31
N LYS A 70 15.14 5.47 -8.08
CA LYS A 70 16.30 6.29 -7.69
C LYS A 70 17.26 5.61 -6.72
N ASP A 71 16.94 4.41 -6.23
CA ASP A 71 17.67 3.71 -5.16
C ASP A 71 17.83 4.57 -3.89
N SER A 72 16.88 5.47 -3.63
CA SER A 72 16.89 6.43 -2.53
C SER A 72 15.47 6.74 -2.06
N PHE A 73 15.32 7.10 -0.78
CA PHE A 73 14.07 7.63 -0.25
C PHE A 73 13.80 9.08 -0.71
N VAL A 74 12.53 9.49 -0.72
CA VAL A 74 12.13 10.86 -1.10
C VAL A 74 12.54 11.84 0.00
N PRO A 75 13.39 12.83 -0.24
CA PRO A 75 13.75 13.80 0.80
C PRO A 75 12.52 14.58 1.31
N ALA A 76 12.34 14.67 2.64
CA ALA A 76 11.18 15.33 3.24
C ALA A 76 11.06 16.83 2.87
N ASN A 77 12.21 17.44 2.62
CA ASN A 77 12.42 18.84 2.27
C ASN A 77 12.40 19.13 0.76
N ASP A 78 12.25 18.11 -0.11
CA ASP A 78 12.15 18.33 -1.55
C ASP A 78 10.92 19.17 -1.91
N ARG A 79 11.07 20.15 -2.81
CA ARG A 79 9.97 20.98 -3.30
C ARG A 79 10.11 21.21 -4.81
N PRO A 80 9.08 20.90 -5.61
CA PRO A 80 7.85 20.22 -5.21
C PRO A 80 8.12 18.76 -4.79
N ASN A 81 7.29 18.20 -3.90
CA ASN A 81 7.47 16.86 -3.35
C ASN A 81 6.47 15.88 -3.98
N ILE A 82 6.95 14.77 -4.54
CA ILE A 82 6.08 13.79 -5.23
C ILE A 82 5.08 13.07 -4.31
N LEU A 83 5.26 13.15 -2.98
CA LEU A 83 4.34 12.61 -1.99
C LEU A 83 3.40 13.68 -1.41
N MET A 84 3.40 14.89 -1.98
CA MET A 84 2.58 16.02 -1.53
C MET A 84 2.07 16.81 -2.73
N GLU A 85 0.91 16.42 -3.26
CA GLU A 85 0.28 17.02 -4.44
C GLU A 85 0.13 18.55 -4.30
N LYS A 86 -0.18 19.02 -3.09
CA LYS A 86 -0.37 20.45 -2.78
C LYS A 86 0.85 21.29 -3.11
N THR A 87 2.07 20.72 -3.07
CA THR A 87 3.31 21.45 -3.38
C THR A 87 3.45 21.82 -4.86
N TYR A 88 2.65 21.22 -5.74
CA TYR A 88 2.61 21.54 -7.19
C TYR A 88 1.56 22.59 -7.56
N GLY A 89 0.63 22.91 -6.65
CA GLY A 89 -0.43 23.90 -6.83
C GLY A 89 -1.60 23.48 -7.74
N SER A 90 -1.51 22.36 -8.46
CA SER A 90 -2.61 21.79 -9.25
C SER A 90 -2.34 20.32 -9.57
N TRP A 91 -3.40 19.51 -9.78
CA TRP A 91 -3.29 18.12 -10.20
C TRP A 91 -2.53 17.94 -11.52
N GLU A 92 -2.79 18.79 -12.53
CA GLU A 92 -2.08 18.73 -13.81
C GLU A 92 -0.57 18.88 -13.63
N ARG A 93 -0.14 19.87 -12.83
CA ARG A 93 1.28 20.07 -12.52
C ARG A 93 1.86 18.93 -11.69
N PHE A 94 1.07 18.35 -10.77
CA PHE A 94 1.47 17.17 -10.00
C PHE A 94 1.77 15.99 -10.93
N TYR A 95 0.83 15.60 -11.80
CA TYR A 95 1.02 14.51 -12.75
C TYR A 95 2.18 14.75 -13.72
N LYS A 96 2.33 15.98 -14.21
CA LYS A 96 3.50 16.36 -15.03
C LYS A 96 4.81 16.24 -14.23
N GLY A 97 4.79 16.59 -12.95
CA GLY A 97 5.92 16.42 -12.03
C GLY A 97 6.31 14.96 -11.85
N LEU A 98 5.34 14.10 -11.52
CA LEU A 98 5.56 12.65 -11.38
C LEU A 98 6.20 12.07 -12.63
N LYS A 99 5.64 12.38 -13.80
CA LYS A 99 6.18 11.98 -15.10
C LYS A 99 7.65 12.39 -15.27
N ASN A 100 7.99 13.64 -14.98
CA ASN A 100 9.37 14.11 -15.12
C ASN A 100 10.36 13.38 -14.18
N VAL A 101 9.89 12.92 -13.02
CA VAL A 101 10.73 12.25 -12.02
C VAL A 101 10.91 10.76 -12.30
N LEU A 102 9.84 10.10 -12.76
CA LEU A 102 9.74 8.64 -12.87
C LEU A 102 9.83 8.11 -14.30
N GLU A 103 9.83 8.96 -15.33
CA GLU A 103 10.11 8.53 -16.70
C GLU A 103 11.54 7.95 -16.83
N PRO A 104 11.74 6.93 -17.67
CA PRO A 104 10.73 6.25 -18.50
C PRO A 104 10.04 5.06 -17.79
N GLY A 105 10.24 4.90 -16.47
CA GLY A 105 9.82 3.72 -15.71
C GLY A 105 8.35 3.69 -15.32
N ASP A 106 7.74 4.84 -15.04
CA ASP A 106 6.31 4.95 -14.66
C ASP A 106 5.44 5.47 -15.81
N TYR A 107 4.26 4.89 -15.94
CA TYR A 107 3.19 5.35 -16.80
C TYR A 107 1.95 5.68 -15.98
N CYS A 108 1.35 6.84 -16.26
CA CYS A 108 0.19 7.37 -15.56
C CYS A 108 -1.00 7.39 -16.53
N ASP A 109 -2.00 6.53 -16.29
CA ASP A 109 -3.34 6.68 -16.86
C ASP A 109 -4.14 7.57 -15.91
N CYS A 110 -3.85 8.86 -15.97
CA CYS A 110 -4.26 9.83 -14.96
C CYS A 110 -5.03 10.96 -15.61
N VAL A 111 -6.29 11.05 -15.24
CA VAL A 111 -7.23 12.02 -15.77
C VAL A 111 -7.82 12.71 -14.55
N PRO A 112 -7.52 14.01 -14.36
CA PRO A 112 -8.03 14.75 -13.23
C PRO A 112 -9.53 14.51 -13.05
N GLU A 113 -9.95 14.23 -11.81
CA GLU A 113 -11.35 13.97 -11.40
C GLU A 113 -11.99 12.67 -11.89
N HIS A 114 -11.37 11.92 -12.80
CA HIS A 114 -11.96 10.68 -13.36
C HIS A 114 -11.29 9.42 -12.80
N HIS A 115 -10.00 9.23 -13.07
CA HIS A 115 -9.24 8.05 -12.66
C HIS A 115 -7.74 8.33 -12.57
N GLU A 116 -7.06 7.49 -11.82
CA GLU A 116 -5.63 7.63 -11.54
C GLU A 116 -5.07 6.23 -11.33
N ASP A 117 -4.54 5.67 -12.41
CA ASP A 117 -3.84 4.39 -12.38
C ASP A 117 -2.39 4.59 -12.82
N HIS A 118 -1.47 3.90 -12.15
CA HIS A 118 -0.05 3.97 -12.43
C HIS A 118 0.54 2.60 -12.68
N TYR A 119 1.54 2.53 -13.56
CA TYR A 119 2.20 1.30 -13.97
C TYR A 119 3.70 1.56 -14.07
N TYR A 120 4.43 1.13 -13.05
CA TYR A 120 5.88 1.20 -12.98
C TYR A 120 6.51 -0.12 -13.43
N ILE A 121 7.51 -0.05 -14.31
CA ILE A 121 8.24 -1.21 -14.82
C ILE A 121 9.75 -0.96 -14.80
N ASP A 122 10.48 -1.89 -14.19
CA ASP A 122 11.92 -2.02 -14.33
C ASP A 122 12.23 -3.37 -15.00
N LYS A 123 12.45 -3.33 -16.32
CA LYS A 123 12.75 -4.55 -17.10
C LYS A 123 14.07 -5.20 -16.72
N LYS A 124 15.04 -4.42 -16.22
CA LYS A 124 16.38 -4.94 -15.89
C LYS A 124 16.33 -5.80 -14.63
N ARG A 125 15.54 -5.37 -13.64
CA ARG A 125 15.35 -6.09 -12.37
C ARG A 125 14.10 -6.98 -12.35
N ASN A 126 13.37 -7.03 -13.48
CA ASN A 126 12.12 -7.77 -13.63
C ASN A 126 11.10 -7.38 -12.55
N ILE A 127 10.88 -6.06 -12.40
CA ILE A 127 9.95 -5.50 -11.42
C ILE A 127 8.78 -4.87 -12.15
N SER A 128 7.57 -5.11 -11.68
CA SER A 128 6.39 -4.35 -12.07
C SER A 128 5.57 -3.99 -10.83
N VAL A 129 5.23 -2.72 -10.67
CA VAL A 129 4.34 -2.27 -9.60
C VAL A 129 3.22 -1.46 -10.25
N SER A 130 1.97 -1.84 -10.03
CA SER A 130 0.82 -1.07 -10.51
C SER A 130 0.03 -0.52 -9.32
N TYR A 131 -0.51 0.69 -9.47
CA TYR A 131 -1.51 1.25 -8.57
C TYR A 131 -2.81 1.43 -9.32
N ILE A 132 -3.90 0.92 -8.74
CA ILE A 132 -5.26 1.09 -9.26
C ILE A 132 -6.09 1.87 -8.25
N GLY A 133 -6.70 2.97 -8.69
CA GLY A 133 -7.50 3.84 -7.84
C GLY A 133 -8.80 3.18 -7.37
N TYR A 134 -9.00 3.09 -6.05
CA TYR A 134 -10.24 2.60 -5.45
C TYR A 134 -10.59 3.40 -4.18
N ALA A 135 -11.76 4.01 -4.14
CA ALA A 135 -12.20 4.87 -3.03
C ALA A 135 -13.55 4.40 -2.46
N GLY A 136 -13.69 3.09 -2.22
CA GLY A 136 -14.90 2.51 -1.66
C GLY A 136 -16.15 2.84 -2.48
N PHE A 137 -17.21 3.28 -1.81
CA PHE A 137 -18.47 3.68 -2.47
C PHE A 137 -18.35 4.97 -3.29
N ALA A 138 -17.37 5.82 -3.00
CA ALA A 138 -17.19 7.06 -3.75
C ALA A 138 -16.69 6.80 -5.18
N ARG A 139 -15.84 5.77 -5.36
CA ARG A 139 -15.26 5.47 -6.67
C ARG A 139 -14.78 4.03 -6.80
N SER A 140 -15.46 3.26 -7.66
CA SER A 140 -15.02 1.95 -8.13
C SER A 140 -13.79 2.04 -9.06
N PRO A 141 -13.00 0.96 -9.20
CA PRO A 141 -11.85 0.92 -10.10
C PRO A 141 -12.26 1.14 -11.56
N ARG A 142 -11.50 1.98 -12.25
CA ARG A 142 -11.75 2.37 -13.64
C ARG A 142 -10.51 3.01 -14.24
N GLY A 143 -10.36 2.95 -15.56
CA GLY A 143 -9.24 3.55 -16.29
C GLY A 143 -9.52 3.73 -17.78
N GLY A 144 -8.63 4.48 -18.44
CA GLY A 144 -8.61 4.75 -19.88
C GLY A 144 -7.72 3.78 -20.67
N TRP A 145 -6.80 3.07 -20.01
CA TRP A 145 -5.89 2.12 -20.64
C TRP A 145 -6.23 0.66 -20.26
N MET A 146 -6.43 -0.17 -21.28
CA MET A 146 -6.68 -1.61 -21.12
C MET A 146 -5.45 -2.43 -21.55
N PRO A 147 -4.91 -3.30 -20.68
CA PRO A 147 -3.86 -4.24 -21.04
C PRO A 147 -4.34 -5.16 -22.16
N THR A 148 -3.47 -5.43 -23.14
CA THR A 148 -3.72 -6.40 -24.21
C THR A 148 -2.69 -7.52 -24.15
N ASP A 149 -3.02 -8.67 -24.73
CA ASP A 149 -2.17 -9.88 -24.73
C ASP A 149 -0.86 -9.71 -25.55
N GLN A 150 -0.61 -8.54 -26.14
CA GLN A 150 0.61 -8.28 -26.90
C GLN A 150 1.70 -7.69 -26.00
N GLU A 151 2.79 -8.46 -25.82
CA GLU A 151 3.98 -8.18 -24.97
C GLU A 151 4.70 -6.84 -25.19
N SER A 152 4.28 -6.05 -26.17
CA SER A 152 4.81 -4.71 -26.39
C SER A 152 3.78 -3.70 -25.94
N PHE A 153 3.88 -3.19 -24.71
CA PHE A 153 3.29 -1.91 -24.33
C PHE A 153 3.47 -0.92 -25.49
N PRO A 154 2.45 -0.56 -26.27
CA PRO A 154 2.42 0.76 -26.83
C PRO A 154 1.83 1.59 -25.70
N MET A 155 2.68 2.03 -24.76
CA MET A 155 2.28 3.11 -23.85
C MET A 155 1.69 4.17 -24.76
N PRO A 156 0.41 4.53 -24.63
CA PRO A 156 -0.23 5.33 -25.64
C PRO A 156 0.61 6.57 -25.91
N GLY A 157 0.87 6.81 -27.19
CA GLY A 157 1.69 7.90 -27.64
C GLY A 157 1.28 9.17 -26.90
N LYS A 158 2.27 9.84 -26.32
CA LYS A 158 2.18 11.18 -25.72
C LYS A 158 1.05 11.98 -26.40
N SER A 159 0.02 12.38 -25.64
CA SER A 159 -1.02 13.38 -25.99
C SER A 159 -2.45 12.93 -26.29
N ALA A 160 -2.83 11.65 -26.20
CA ALA A 160 -4.26 11.37 -26.18
C ALA A 160 -4.82 11.87 -24.84
N ALA A 161 -5.64 12.93 -24.89
CA ALA A 161 -6.50 13.30 -23.80
C ALA A 161 -7.37 12.08 -23.49
N PHE A 162 -6.98 11.26 -22.50
CA PHE A 162 -7.75 10.10 -22.06
C PHE A 162 -8.98 10.57 -21.28
N ASN A 163 -9.79 11.45 -21.86
CA ASN A 163 -10.99 11.93 -21.19
C ASN A 163 -12.07 10.82 -21.08
N GLU A 164 -11.86 9.66 -21.70
CA GLU A 164 -12.82 8.56 -21.72
C GLU A 164 -12.32 7.36 -20.92
N THR A 165 -13.08 7.02 -19.88
CA THR A 165 -12.98 5.73 -19.19
C THR A 165 -13.26 4.62 -20.20
N THR A 166 -12.26 3.78 -20.48
CA THR A 166 -12.38 2.64 -21.41
C THR A 166 -12.83 1.38 -20.68
N TRP A 167 -12.51 1.26 -19.39
CA TRP A 167 -12.94 0.15 -18.55
C TRP A 167 -13.35 0.64 -17.16
N SER A 168 -14.33 -0.02 -16.57
CA SER A 168 -14.77 0.22 -15.20
C SER A 168 -15.43 -1.06 -14.70
N TYR A 169 -15.05 -1.48 -13.51
CA TYR A 169 -15.66 -2.66 -12.88
C TYR A 169 -16.33 -2.23 -11.57
N PRO A 170 -17.57 -2.66 -11.32
CA PRO A 170 -18.30 -2.26 -10.13
C PRO A 170 -17.74 -2.90 -8.85
N THR A 171 -17.07 -4.05 -8.98
CA THR A 171 -16.54 -4.83 -7.86
C THR A 171 -15.04 -5.04 -7.99
N LEU A 172 -14.37 -5.28 -6.85
CA LEU A 172 -12.96 -5.62 -6.82
C LEU A 172 -12.71 -7.00 -7.47
N GLU A 173 -13.60 -7.96 -7.29
CA GLU A 173 -13.51 -9.30 -7.88
C GLU A 173 -13.52 -9.26 -9.42
N ASP A 174 -14.41 -8.46 -9.99
CA ASP A 174 -14.44 -8.22 -11.42
C ASP A 174 -13.17 -7.52 -11.90
N THR A 175 -12.66 -6.57 -11.10
CA THR A 175 -11.39 -5.88 -11.38
C THR A 175 -10.23 -6.87 -11.41
N PHE A 176 -10.14 -7.79 -10.44
CA PHE A 176 -9.09 -8.80 -10.38
C PHE A 176 -9.12 -9.69 -11.62
N THR A 177 -10.31 -10.21 -11.94
CA THR A 177 -10.48 -11.23 -12.99
C THR A 177 -10.39 -10.66 -14.40
N ASN A 178 -10.95 -9.46 -14.62
CA ASN A 178 -11.13 -8.93 -15.97
C ASN A 178 -10.07 -7.90 -16.37
N TYR A 179 -9.39 -7.28 -15.39
CA TYR A 179 -8.38 -6.25 -15.63
C TYR A 179 -7.00 -6.69 -15.14
N VAL A 180 -6.85 -6.92 -13.84
CA VAL A 180 -5.54 -7.15 -13.21
C VAL A 180 -4.90 -8.43 -13.73
N ALA A 181 -5.69 -9.49 -13.98
CA ALA A 181 -5.21 -10.73 -14.56
C ALA A 181 -4.60 -10.58 -15.97
N LYS A 182 -4.86 -9.47 -16.67
CA LYS A 182 -4.32 -9.15 -18.00
C LYS A 182 -3.09 -8.23 -17.96
N LEU A 183 -2.70 -7.76 -16.78
CA LEU A 183 -1.46 -6.98 -16.64
C LEU A 183 -0.26 -7.86 -16.98
N HIS A 184 0.73 -7.28 -17.66
CA HIS A 184 1.95 -7.96 -18.06
C HIS A 184 3.18 -7.16 -17.59
N PRO A 185 4.11 -7.77 -16.81
CA PRO A 185 4.07 -9.11 -16.24
C PRO A 185 2.84 -9.36 -15.34
N ARG A 186 2.39 -10.62 -15.25
CA ARG A 186 1.25 -10.97 -14.40
C ARG A 186 1.60 -10.66 -12.93
N PRO A 187 0.80 -9.83 -12.23
CA PRO A 187 1.01 -9.59 -10.81
C PRO A 187 0.84 -10.87 -10.00
N THR A 188 1.78 -11.13 -9.09
CA THR A 188 1.77 -12.26 -8.17
C THR A 188 1.40 -11.85 -6.75
N THR A 189 1.52 -10.55 -6.45
CA THR A 189 1.22 -9.99 -5.13
C THR A 189 0.19 -8.88 -5.24
N LEU A 190 -0.88 -8.99 -4.45
CA LEU A 190 -1.89 -7.96 -4.27
C LEU A 190 -1.69 -7.26 -2.92
N VAL A 191 -1.81 -5.93 -2.90
CA VAL A 191 -1.92 -5.13 -1.67
C VAL A 191 -3.24 -4.38 -1.69
N LEU A 192 -4.08 -4.62 -0.69
CA LEU A 192 -5.38 -3.98 -0.51
C LEU A 192 -5.37 -3.07 0.72
N ASN A 193 -6.24 -2.06 0.69
CA ASN A 193 -6.45 -1.14 1.80
C ASN A 193 -7.89 -0.63 1.82
N ALA A 194 -8.47 -0.47 3.01
CA ALA A 194 -9.79 0.14 3.16
C ALA A 194 -9.79 1.66 2.87
N GLY A 195 -8.62 2.30 3.00
CA GLY A 195 -8.49 3.74 2.81
C GLY A 195 -9.19 4.54 3.89
N HIS A 196 -9.59 5.76 3.53
CA HIS A 196 -10.38 6.69 4.32
C HIS A 196 -11.83 6.87 3.86
N TRP A 197 -12.18 6.27 2.73
CA TRP A 197 -13.52 6.36 2.18
C TRP A 197 -14.44 5.30 2.77
N GLU A 198 -15.74 5.62 2.82
CA GLU A 198 -16.77 4.66 3.20
C GLU A 198 -16.78 3.47 2.23
N SER A 199 -16.94 2.27 2.78
CA SER A 199 -16.81 1.00 2.05
C SER A 199 -17.58 -0.12 2.74
N ASP A 200 -17.72 -1.23 2.02
CA ASP A 200 -18.42 -2.45 2.42
C ASP A 200 -17.52 -3.47 3.13
N TRP A 201 -16.32 -3.07 3.58
CA TRP A 201 -15.37 -3.98 4.24
C TRP A 201 -15.90 -4.58 5.55
N ASN A 202 -16.86 -3.93 6.21
CA ASN A 202 -17.51 -4.43 7.42
C ASN A 202 -18.58 -5.51 7.14
N GLU A 203 -18.97 -5.71 5.88
CA GLU A 203 -19.92 -6.74 5.50
C GLU A 203 -19.18 -8.08 5.28
N THR A 204 -19.34 -9.02 6.22
CA THR A 204 -18.62 -10.31 6.19
C THR A 204 -18.80 -11.08 4.88
N ALA A 205 -20.01 -11.08 4.30
CA ALA A 205 -20.26 -11.77 3.02
C ALA A 205 -19.44 -11.15 1.87
N ARG A 206 -19.35 -9.83 1.84
CA ARG A 206 -18.60 -9.08 0.84
C ARG A 206 -17.10 -9.25 1.01
N GLN A 207 -16.61 -9.11 2.25
CA GLN A 207 -15.23 -9.41 2.63
C GLN A 207 -14.81 -10.81 2.17
N ASN A 208 -15.62 -11.83 2.45
CA ASN A 208 -15.33 -13.20 2.06
C ASN A 208 -15.24 -13.34 0.53
N ALA A 209 -16.14 -12.72 -0.23
CA ALA A 209 -16.13 -12.78 -1.69
C ALA A 209 -14.85 -12.14 -2.27
N ILE A 210 -14.49 -10.95 -1.81
CA ILE A 210 -13.31 -10.22 -2.27
C ILE A 210 -12.03 -11.00 -1.93
N LEU A 211 -11.86 -11.43 -0.67
CA LEU A 211 -10.64 -12.11 -0.22
C LEU A 211 -10.50 -13.50 -0.84
N THR A 212 -11.59 -14.25 -1.02
CA THR A 212 -11.56 -15.53 -1.73
C THR A 212 -11.14 -15.33 -3.19
N SER A 213 -11.69 -14.33 -3.87
CA SER A 213 -11.32 -14.00 -5.25
C SER A 213 -9.84 -13.60 -5.34
N ALA A 214 -9.35 -12.75 -4.42
CA ALA A 214 -7.94 -12.37 -4.37
C ALA A 214 -7.01 -13.58 -4.20
N LEU A 215 -7.30 -14.45 -3.23
CA LEU A 215 -6.49 -15.66 -2.97
C LEU A 215 -6.49 -16.68 -4.12
N GLN A 216 -7.44 -16.60 -5.05
CA GLN A 216 -7.44 -17.41 -6.27
C GLN A 216 -6.60 -16.81 -7.39
N GLN A 217 -6.39 -15.48 -7.41
CA GLN A 217 -5.73 -14.77 -8.49
C GLN A 217 -4.25 -14.48 -8.22
N PHE A 218 -3.87 -14.34 -6.95
CA PHE A 218 -2.54 -13.93 -6.51
C PHE A 218 -1.91 -14.97 -5.58
N ASP A 219 -0.58 -15.10 -5.66
CA ASP A 219 0.19 -15.98 -4.78
C ASP A 219 0.25 -15.43 -3.36
N ARG A 220 0.22 -14.10 -3.23
CA ARG A 220 0.26 -13.39 -1.94
C ARG A 220 -0.73 -12.25 -1.94
N VAL A 221 -1.45 -12.11 -0.83
CA VAL A 221 -2.42 -11.03 -0.64
C VAL A 221 -2.13 -10.35 0.68
N PHE A 222 -1.72 -9.09 0.60
CA PHE A 222 -1.51 -8.23 1.74
C PHE A 222 -2.74 -7.37 2.00
N TRP A 223 -3.17 -7.35 3.26
CA TRP A 223 -4.05 -6.32 3.77
C TRP A 223 -3.24 -5.29 4.55
N LYS A 224 -3.22 -4.06 4.05
CA LYS A 224 -2.65 -2.91 4.74
C LYS A 224 -3.71 -2.29 5.64
N THR A 225 -3.44 -2.20 6.93
CA THR A 225 -4.33 -1.46 7.86
C THR A 225 -4.21 0.05 7.63
N THR A 226 -5.31 0.78 7.82
CA THR A 226 -5.35 2.23 7.67
C THR A 226 -5.61 2.88 9.02
N ASN A 227 -4.67 3.70 9.48
CA ASN A 227 -4.89 4.53 10.66
C ASN A 227 -4.55 5.97 10.29
N TYR A 228 -5.46 6.60 9.55
CA TYR A 228 -5.35 8.01 9.22
C TYR A 228 -6.09 8.84 10.27
N ASN A 229 -5.58 10.05 10.51
CA ASN A 229 -6.14 11.10 11.36
C ASN A 229 -5.88 11.00 12.90
N HIS A 230 -5.38 12.11 13.45
CA HIS A 230 -5.20 12.40 14.89
C HIS A 230 -6.52 12.80 15.59
N GLU A 231 -7.52 13.28 14.85
CA GLU A 231 -8.76 13.89 15.38
C GLU A 231 -10.04 13.07 15.14
N HIS A 232 -10.01 12.08 14.24
CA HIS A 232 -11.16 11.20 14.05
C HIS A 232 -10.98 9.94 14.89
N GLN A 233 -12.05 9.54 15.58
CA GLN A 233 -12.09 8.23 16.20
C GLN A 233 -11.76 7.19 15.14
N PRO A 234 -10.95 6.15 15.46
CA PRO A 234 -10.69 5.07 14.54
C PRO A 234 -12.04 4.63 13.99
N GLY A 235 -12.24 4.80 12.68
CA GLY A 235 -13.35 4.13 12.03
C GLY A 235 -13.22 2.66 12.42
N ASP A 236 -14.34 2.03 12.75
CA ASP A 236 -14.42 0.61 13.03
C ASP A 236 -14.20 -0.12 11.69
N TYR A 237 -12.98 -0.03 11.17
CA TYR A 237 -12.57 -0.67 9.94
C TYR A 237 -12.42 -2.15 10.26
N ALA A 238 -12.87 -3.00 9.34
CA ALA A 238 -12.68 -4.45 9.35
C ALA A 238 -11.20 -4.93 9.35
N HIS A 239 -10.24 -4.11 9.79
CA HIS A 239 -8.83 -4.44 9.88
C HIS A 239 -8.59 -5.72 10.67
N ASP A 240 -9.21 -5.86 11.84
CA ASP A 240 -9.06 -7.06 12.66
C ASP A 240 -9.59 -8.29 11.93
N SER A 241 -10.79 -8.23 11.33
CA SER A 241 -11.35 -9.39 10.64
C SER A 241 -10.59 -9.75 9.36
N VAL A 242 -10.13 -8.76 8.57
CA VAL A 242 -9.36 -9.02 7.34
C VAL A 242 -7.96 -9.56 7.69
N CYS A 243 -7.27 -8.97 8.67
CA CYS A 243 -5.93 -9.42 9.05
C CYS A 243 -5.89 -10.83 9.64
N HIS A 244 -7.00 -11.31 10.20
CA HIS A 244 -7.12 -12.69 10.69
C HIS A 244 -7.72 -13.65 9.66
N TYR A 245 -8.02 -13.19 8.44
CA TYR A 245 -8.55 -14.03 7.38
C TYR A 245 -7.47 -15.04 6.90
N PRO A 246 -7.76 -16.35 6.84
CA PRO A 246 -6.75 -17.34 6.45
C PRO A 246 -6.14 -17.07 5.07
N GLY A 247 -4.81 -17.03 5.00
CA GLY A 247 -4.05 -16.79 3.78
C GLY A 247 -3.80 -15.31 3.46
N ILE A 248 -4.38 -14.39 4.22
CA ILE A 248 -4.08 -12.95 4.11
C ILE A 248 -2.90 -12.60 5.02
N GLU A 249 -1.96 -11.83 4.47
CA GLU A 249 -0.84 -11.27 5.21
C GLU A 249 -1.19 -9.86 5.69
N CYS A 250 -1.04 -9.59 6.98
CA CYS A 250 -1.37 -8.30 7.55
C CYS A 250 -0.15 -7.37 7.57
N LEU A 251 -0.16 -6.33 6.72
CA LEU A 251 0.73 -5.18 6.85
C LEU A 251 0.12 -4.25 7.91
N ASN A 252 0.40 -4.58 9.18
CA ASN A 252 -0.13 -3.83 10.32
C ASN A 252 0.62 -2.51 10.53
N LEU A 253 -0.09 -1.40 10.30
CA LEU A 253 0.36 -0.02 10.50
C LEU A 253 -0.22 0.62 11.76
N ASP A 254 -0.57 -0.16 12.79
CA ASP A 254 -1.09 0.35 14.07
C ASP A 254 -0.16 1.33 14.76
N TRP A 255 1.15 1.25 14.50
CA TRP A 255 2.13 2.20 15.01
C TRP A 255 1.86 3.64 14.53
N THR A 256 1.20 3.81 13.37
CA THR A 256 0.85 5.14 12.85
C THR A 256 -0.20 5.86 13.69
N LYS A 257 -0.96 5.14 14.55
CA LYS A 257 -1.91 5.72 15.52
C LYS A 257 -1.24 6.61 16.56
N TYR A 258 0.07 6.43 16.76
CA TYR A 258 0.86 7.12 17.80
C TYR A 258 1.74 8.23 17.22
N LEU A 259 1.57 8.58 15.94
CA LEU A 259 2.34 9.65 15.32
C LEU A 259 1.86 11.02 15.78
N ASP A 260 2.83 11.89 16.06
CA ASP A 260 2.57 13.30 16.32
C ASP A 260 2.06 14.01 15.06
N PRO A 261 1.27 15.09 15.20
CA PRO A 261 0.76 15.87 14.06
C PRO A 261 1.82 16.37 13.06
N VAL A 262 3.08 16.52 13.50
CA VAL A 262 4.20 16.92 12.64
C VAL A 262 4.51 15.89 11.53
N HIS A 263 4.10 14.64 11.72
CA HIS A 263 4.29 13.55 10.75
C HIS A 263 3.16 13.45 9.72
N TYR A 264 2.29 14.46 9.66
CA TYR A 264 1.20 14.53 8.70
C TYR A 264 1.32 15.77 7.82
N THR A 265 1.00 15.61 6.53
CA THR A 265 0.95 16.71 5.56
C THR A 265 -0.42 17.40 5.55
N ASP A 266 -1.46 16.67 5.97
CA ASP A 266 -2.80 17.16 6.25
C ASP A 266 -3.52 16.24 7.25
N ARG A 267 -4.85 16.24 7.30
CA ARG A 267 -5.61 15.42 8.26
C ARG A 267 -5.59 13.91 7.96
N VAL A 268 -5.13 13.51 6.78
CA VAL A 268 -5.23 12.14 6.29
C VAL A 268 -3.86 11.60 5.91
N HIS A 269 -3.06 12.38 5.20
CA HIS A 269 -1.83 11.91 4.57
C HIS A 269 -0.59 12.16 5.43
N PHE A 270 0.36 11.22 5.36
CA PHE A 270 1.58 11.27 6.15
C PHE A 270 2.68 12.09 5.46
N MET A 271 3.70 12.47 6.23
CA MET A 271 4.96 13.00 5.73
C MET A 271 5.80 11.91 5.04
N PRO A 272 6.71 12.26 4.12
CA PRO A 272 7.53 11.30 3.37
C PRO A 272 8.22 10.22 4.21
N GLU A 273 8.79 10.58 5.36
CA GLU A 273 9.48 9.66 6.25
C GLU A 273 8.59 8.50 6.73
N VAL A 274 7.30 8.75 6.97
CA VAL A 274 6.36 7.71 7.39
C VAL A 274 6.10 6.73 6.25
N TYR A 275 6.00 7.21 5.00
CA TYR A 275 5.86 6.32 3.85
C TYR A 275 7.14 5.51 3.58
N HIS A 276 8.32 6.02 3.93
CA HIS A 276 9.56 5.23 3.89
C HIS A 276 9.50 4.07 4.90
N ASP A 277 9.05 4.33 6.13
CA ASP A 277 8.93 3.30 7.16
C ASP A 277 7.88 2.25 6.78
N ILE A 278 6.73 2.67 6.25
CA ILE A 278 5.69 1.77 5.73
C ILE A 278 6.25 0.86 4.63
N ASN A 279 6.97 1.43 3.65
CA ASN A 279 7.55 0.64 2.56
C ASN A 279 8.69 -0.26 3.04
N THR A 280 9.47 0.20 4.00
CA THR A 280 10.52 -0.60 4.64
C THR A 280 9.93 -1.83 5.33
N GLN A 281 8.84 -1.64 6.11
CA GLN A 281 8.10 -2.74 6.71
C GLN A 281 7.50 -3.67 5.65
N PHE A 282 6.89 -3.12 4.60
CA PHE A 282 6.31 -3.91 3.52
C PHE A 282 7.36 -4.77 2.80
N ILE A 283 8.50 -4.20 2.43
CA ILE A 283 9.60 -4.91 1.76
C ILE A 283 10.13 -6.03 2.64
N TYR A 284 10.34 -5.76 3.94
CA TYR A 284 10.78 -6.78 4.89
C TYR A 284 9.79 -7.95 5.01
N GLN A 285 8.48 -7.68 5.06
CA GLN A 285 7.46 -8.74 5.06
C GLN A 285 7.41 -9.48 3.71
N LEU A 286 7.62 -8.77 2.61
CA LEU A 286 7.65 -9.35 1.28
C LEU A 286 8.84 -10.29 1.11
N THR A 287 10.00 -9.99 1.71
CA THR A 287 11.23 -10.80 1.50
C THR A 287 11.40 -11.93 2.50
N LYS A 288 10.71 -11.88 3.65
CA LYS A 288 10.66 -13.01 4.60
C LYS A 288 9.73 -14.11 4.07
N ARG A 289 10.33 -15.22 3.64
CA ARG A 289 9.67 -16.51 3.39
C ARG A 289 9.91 -17.46 4.54
#